data_AF-A0A7Y1UPP1-F1
#
_entry.id   AF-A0A7Y1UPP1-F1
#
_cell.length_a   1.000
_cell.length_b   1.000
_cell.length_c   1.000
_cell.angle_alpha   90.00
_cell.angle_beta   90.00
_cell.angle_gamma   90.00
#
_symmetry.space_group_name_H-M   'P 1'
#
loop_
_entity.id
_entity.type
_entity.pdbx_description
1 polymer ?
#
loop_
_entity_poly.entity_id
_entity_poly.type
_entity_poly.pdbx_seq_one_letter_code
_entity_poly.pdbx_strand_id
1 'polypeptide(L)'
;MTHSPAGRAVIVIMAVGIVAAVWVVMRGGMSAQQAPAPGDGSGAGTSPAPGPAVAAESPAAATKASPRPGPADPPDEGLEDHVEALAGAATAEAARESLAELETWLRSLRPGAAAPVIRGFLESGRDVSLPLEFRIGPGGFLETPPTLRVALLDLLGRLDPEAAAALGKDILSTPTNADEWAVALRDVARIDEDGSERNYLRAKTEELIRNETWQANPSVGYLNAFDVLVHTRATESTPLLSELIRRKDRRDLAHAGYLTLDRLTQRAPVEVLERLRADGPLRESRPGMVAQQFARADLREPAQRELVRTWLLAPERTPGELHAFAGIFPNNNRMISTNLLTTETPPSGVELRAHDVEVLSLVSRWQQDPAFARVRPHLDTMVGRLRQFTAGRAPLPAAPAP
;
A
#
# COMPACT_ATOMS: atom_id res chain seq x y z
N MET A 1 -28.39 13.50 28.06
CA MET A 1 -27.74 14.56 27.25
C MET A 1 -28.07 14.31 25.80
N THR A 2 -28.74 15.26 25.16
CA THR A 2 -29.26 15.19 23.79
C THR A 2 -28.14 15.39 22.78
N HIS A 3 -27.85 14.36 21.97
CA HIS A 3 -26.86 14.48 20.89
C HIS A 3 -27.41 15.35 19.75
N SER A 4 -26.71 16.45 19.47
CA SER A 4 -27.03 17.38 18.38
C SER A 4 -26.74 16.75 17.01
N PRO A 5 -27.69 16.80 16.05
CA PRO A 5 -27.53 16.23 14.71
C PRO A 5 -26.57 17.00 13.78
N ALA A 6 -25.97 18.11 14.24
CA ALA A 6 -25.09 18.95 13.42
C ALA A 6 -23.72 18.33 13.08
N GLY A 7 -23.25 17.35 13.87
CA GLY A 7 -21.93 16.71 13.66
C GLY A 7 -21.86 15.74 12.47
N ARG A 8 -23.00 15.24 11.97
CA ARG A 8 -23.04 14.29 10.85
C ARG A 8 -22.98 14.93 9.46
N ALA A 9 -23.27 16.24 9.36
CA ALA A 9 -23.33 16.93 8.06
C ALA A 9 -21.94 17.28 7.50
N VAL A 10 -20.93 17.51 8.35
CA VAL A 10 -19.60 17.97 7.91
C VAL A 10 -18.75 16.84 7.32
N ILE A 11 -18.89 15.61 7.82
CA ILE A 11 -18.13 14.43 7.33
C ILE A 11 -18.64 13.96 5.95
N VAL A 12 -19.93 14.13 5.66
CA VAL A 12 -20.52 13.74 4.36
C VAL A 12 -20.09 14.69 3.23
N ILE A 13 -19.79 15.96 3.52
CA ILE A 13 -19.43 16.96 2.49
C ILE A 13 -18.00 16.74 1.96
N MET A 14 -17.05 16.30 2.80
CA MET A 14 -15.68 16.02 2.34
C MET A 14 -15.56 14.73 1.51
N ALA A 15 -16.33 13.68 1.85
CA ALA A 15 -16.34 12.44 1.05
C ALA A 15 -17.02 12.63 -0.33
N VAL A 16 -17.98 13.55 -0.45
CA VAL A 16 -18.62 13.88 -1.74
C VAL A 16 -17.68 14.70 -2.65
N GLY A 17 -16.82 15.55 -2.09
CA GLY A 17 -15.85 16.35 -2.86
C GLY A 17 -14.82 15.52 -3.63
N ILE A 18 -14.30 14.46 -3.01
CA ILE A 18 -13.29 13.57 -3.64
C ILE A 18 -13.94 12.70 -4.73
N VAL A 19 -15.17 12.22 -4.53
CA VAL A 19 -15.90 11.43 -5.53
C VAL A 19 -16.33 12.28 -6.73
N ALA A 20 -16.70 13.54 -6.53
CA ALA A 20 -17.03 14.46 -7.61
C ALA A 20 -15.80 14.80 -8.49
N ALA A 21 -14.62 14.98 -7.89
CA ALA A 21 -13.38 15.22 -8.64
C ALA A 21 -12.99 14.03 -9.52
N VAL A 22 -13.12 12.80 -9.02
CA VAL A 22 -12.86 11.58 -9.83
C VAL A 22 -13.90 11.40 -10.95
N TRP A 23 -15.17 11.74 -10.70
CA TRP A 23 -16.22 11.63 -11.72
C TRP A 23 -16.10 12.71 -12.83
N VAL A 24 -15.67 13.92 -12.49
CA VAL A 24 -15.37 14.98 -13.48
C VAL A 24 -14.12 14.63 -14.31
N VAL A 25 -13.09 14.04 -13.70
CA VAL A 25 -11.90 13.52 -14.42
C VAL A 25 -12.24 12.33 -15.34
N MET A 26 -13.22 11.50 -14.97
CA MET A 26 -13.66 10.38 -15.82
C MET A 26 -14.63 10.78 -16.95
N ARG A 27 -15.29 11.94 -16.86
CA ARG A 27 -16.27 12.40 -17.87
C ARG A 27 -15.74 13.52 -18.77
N GLY A 28 -14.79 14.32 -18.31
CA GLY A 28 -14.07 15.31 -19.11
C GLY A 28 -12.73 14.74 -19.54
N GLY A 29 -12.58 14.40 -20.82
CA GLY A 29 -11.30 14.00 -21.40
C GLY A 29 -10.18 14.96 -20.97
N MET A 30 -9.21 14.44 -20.24
CA MET A 30 -8.08 15.20 -19.73
C MET A 30 -7.29 15.82 -20.90
N SER A 31 -7.37 17.15 -20.97
CA SER A 31 -6.35 17.96 -21.61
C SER A 31 -5.03 17.77 -20.86
N ALA A 32 -3.95 17.62 -21.61
CA ALA A 32 -2.61 17.39 -21.10
C ALA A 32 -2.20 18.45 -20.07
N GLN A 33 -1.96 18.02 -18.84
CA GLN A 33 -1.39 18.85 -17.79
C GLN A 33 0.12 18.93 -18.04
N GLN A 34 0.61 20.12 -18.39
CA GLN A 34 2.01 20.43 -18.62
C GLN A 34 2.84 20.19 -17.35
N ALA A 35 3.92 19.42 -17.50
CA ALA A 35 4.93 19.23 -16.46
C ALA A 35 5.82 20.50 -16.34
N PRO A 36 6.25 20.88 -15.13
CA PRO A 36 7.25 21.92 -14.94
C PRO A 36 8.64 21.44 -15.39
N ALA A 37 9.44 22.38 -15.91
CA ALA A 37 10.80 22.15 -16.41
C ALA A 37 11.76 21.67 -15.29
N PRO A 38 12.74 20.80 -15.60
CA PRO A 38 13.76 20.40 -14.65
C PRO A 38 14.82 21.50 -14.48
N GLY A 39 15.13 21.83 -13.23
CA GLY A 39 16.27 22.67 -12.87
C GLY A 39 17.57 21.86 -12.86
N ASP A 40 18.61 22.48 -13.40
CA ASP A 40 19.97 21.93 -13.48
C ASP A 40 20.60 21.81 -12.08
N GLY A 41 20.82 20.56 -11.65
CA GLY A 41 21.58 20.23 -10.44
C GLY A 41 22.80 19.39 -10.81
N SER A 42 23.91 20.06 -11.13
CA SER A 42 25.22 19.46 -11.34
C SER A 42 25.87 19.15 -9.99
N GLY A 43 26.14 17.87 -9.72
CA GLY A 43 26.84 17.40 -8.52
C GLY A 43 27.73 16.23 -8.86
N ALA A 44 28.99 16.53 -9.18
CA ALA A 44 30.04 15.54 -9.40
C ALA A 44 30.50 14.96 -8.04
N GLY A 45 30.35 13.65 -7.87
CA GLY A 45 30.88 12.89 -6.75
C GLY A 45 31.72 11.72 -7.26
N THR A 46 33.02 11.84 -7.12
CA THR A 46 34.04 10.89 -7.56
C THR A 46 34.11 9.70 -6.59
N SER A 47 33.86 8.47 -7.07
CA SER A 47 34.16 7.23 -6.36
C SER A 47 35.62 6.82 -6.58
N PRO A 48 36.38 6.44 -5.53
CA PRO A 48 37.66 5.77 -5.69
C PRO A 48 37.51 4.23 -5.70
N ALA A 49 38.40 3.60 -6.46
CA ALA A 49 38.52 2.16 -6.71
C ALA A 49 39.02 1.36 -5.49
N PRO A 50 38.82 0.02 -5.47
CA PRO A 50 39.15 -0.83 -4.33
C PRO A 50 40.63 -1.26 -4.31
N GLY A 51 41.27 -1.16 -3.15
CA GLY A 51 42.59 -1.73 -2.85
C GLY A 51 42.50 -3.14 -2.24
N PRO A 52 43.58 -3.93 -2.26
CA PRO A 52 43.54 -5.38 -2.17
C PRO A 52 43.56 -5.93 -0.74
N ALA A 53 43.11 -7.18 -0.64
CA ALA A 53 43.00 -8.02 0.54
C ALA A 53 44.34 -8.24 1.28
N VAL A 54 44.29 -8.12 2.60
CA VAL A 54 45.33 -8.60 3.53
C VAL A 54 44.67 -9.55 4.53
N ALA A 55 45.27 -10.73 4.65
CA ALA A 55 44.90 -11.80 5.57
C ALA A 55 45.59 -11.63 6.94
N ALA A 56 45.11 -12.44 7.91
CA ALA A 56 45.58 -12.60 9.30
C ALA A 56 45.08 -11.48 10.24
N GLU A 57 44.69 -11.72 11.49
CA GLU A 57 45.06 -12.78 12.44
C GLU A 57 44.04 -12.77 13.58
N SER A 58 43.75 -13.95 14.14
CA SER A 58 42.85 -14.15 15.28
C SER A 58 43.60 -13.95 16.60
N PRO A 59 43.03 -13.22 17.58
CA PRO A 59 43.35 -13.50 18.98
C PRO A 59 42.11 -13.71 19.86
N ALA A 60 42.10 -14.89 20.46
CA ALA A 60 41.92 -15.14 21.90
C ALA A 60 40.86 -14.34 22.68
N ALA A 61 39.77 -15.06 22.99
CA ALA A 61 39.10 -15.13 24.28
C ALA A 61 39.42 -14.02 25.31
N ALA A 62 38.61 -12.96 25.30
CA ALA A 62 38.44 -12.06 26.43
C ALA A 62 37.23 -12.49 27.25
N THR A 63 37.50 -12.85 28.50
CA THR A 63 36.56 -13.22 29.57
C THR A 63 35.46 -12.17 29.72
N LYS A 64 34.20 -12.55 29.45
CA LYS A 64 33.01 -11.74 29.76
C LYS A 64 32.93 -11.58 31.29
N ALA A 65 33.27 -10.41 31.78
CA ALA A 65 32.92 -9.99 33.13
C ALA A 65 31.39 -9.88 33.21
N SER A 66 30.77 -10.66 34.10
CA SER A 66 29.34 -10.55 34.40
C SER A 66 29.02 -9.12 34.86
N PRO A 67 28.03 -8.44 34.28
CA PRO A 67 27.60 -7.14 34.75
C PRO A 67 27.02 -7.30 36.16
N ARG A 68 27.47 -6.42 37.08
CA ARG A 68 26.85 -6.26 38.39
C ARG A 68 25.34 -5.96 38.21
N PRO A 69 24.45 -6.57 39.01
CA PRO A 69 23.06 -6.14 39.07
C PRO A 69 23.02 -4.77 39.75
N GLY A 70 22.81 -3.72 38.97
CA GLY A 70 22.44 -2.40 39.48
C GLY A 70 20.95 -2.39 39.82
N PRO A 71 20.54 -1.96 41.04
CA PRO A 71 19.14 -1.88 41.43
C PRO A 71 18.52 -0.57 40.90
N ALA A 72 17.42 -0.72 40.16
CA ALA A 72 16.22 0.13 40.13
C ALA A 72 15.37 -0.35 38.96
N ASP A 73 14.22 -0.93 39.28
CA ASP A 73 13.12 -1.14 38.34
C ASP A 73 12.83 0.20 37.63
N PRO A 74 12.51 0.21 36.32
CA PRO A 74 12.04 1.43 35.68
C PRO A 74 10.77 1.86 36.41
N PRO A 75 10.72 3.04 37.03
CA PRO A 75 9.53 3.45 37.75
C PRO A 75 8.43 3.65 36.70
N ASP A 76 7.37 2.85 36.80
CA ASP A 76 6.13 3.02 36.03
C ASP A 76 5.60 4.47 36.12
N GLU A 77 5.98 5.20 37.17
CA GLU A 77 5.67 6.62 37.41
C GLU A 77 5.93 7.52 36.19
N GLY A 78 7.00 7.29 35.42
CA GLY A 78 7.31 8.14 34.27
C GLY A 78 6.30 8.02 33.12
N LEU A 79 5.68 6.85 32.93
CA LEU A 79 4.68 6.67 31.88
C LEU A 79 3.36 7.32 32.25
N GLU A 80 2.97 7.25 33.53
CA GLU A 80 1.70 7.82 34.01
C GLU A 80 1.63 9.34 33.78
N ASP A 81 2.72 10.06 34.04
CA ASP A 81 2.79 11.52 33.79
C ASP A 81 2.52 11.85 32.32
N HIS A 82 3.08 11.06 31.38
CA HIS A 82 2.83 11.23 29.95
C HIS A 82 1.40 10.84 29.55
N VAL A 83 0.83 9.81 30.18
CA VAL A 83 -0.57 9.40 29.96
C VAL A 83 -1.52 10.52 30.39
N GLU A 84 -1.30 11.12 31.56
CA GLU A 84 -2.08 12.25 32.05
C GLU A 84 -1.96 13.47 31.14
N ALA A 85 -0.74 13.80 30.68
CA ALA A 85 -0.52 14.89 29.74
C ALA A 85 -1.28 14.67 28.42
N LEU A 86 -1.23 13.46 27.86
CA LEU A 86 -1.96 13.11 26.64
C LEU A 86 -3.48 13.11 26.84
N ALA A 87 -3.97 12.67 27.99
CA ALA A 87 -5.40 12.71 28.31
C ALA A 87 -5.91 14.16 28.46
N GLY A 88 -5.05 15.08 28.89
CA GLY A 88 -5.32 16.52 28.97
C GLY A 88 -5.18 17.27 27.64
N ALA A 89 -4.64 16.65 26.59
CA ALA A 89 -4.36 17.31 25.32
C ALA A 89 -5.64 17.62 24.52
N ALA A 90 -6.12 18.86 24.61
CA ALA A 90 -7.36 19.29 23.94
C ALA A 90 -7.22 19.56 22.43
N THR A 91 -5.99 19.64 21.90
CA THR A 91 -5.73 19.98 20.50
C THR A 91 -4.78 18.98 19.84
N ALA A 92 -4.86 18.86 18.51
CA ALA A 92 -3.95 18.02 17.73
C ALA A 92 -2.47 18.39 17.96
N GLU A 93 -2.17 19.67 18.13
CA GLU A 93 -0.79 20.13 18.33
C GLU A 93 -0.25 19.74 19.70
N ALA A 94 -1.02 19.98 20.77
CA ALA A 94 -0.65 19.55 22.12
C ALA A 94 -0.46 18.03 22.19
N ALA A 95 -1.33 17.25 21.53
CA ALA A 95 -1.18 15.80 21.47
C ALA A 95 0.11 15.36 20.75
N ARG A 96 0.51 16.04 19.67
CA ARG A 96 1.78 15.75 18.98
C ARG A 96 2.99 16.08 19.84
N GLU A 97 2.96 17.21 20.55
CA GLU A 97 4.02 17.61 21.47
C GLU A 97 4.18 16.58 22.60
N SER A 98 3.10 16.23 23.29
CA SER A 98 3.11 15.19 24.33
C SER A 98 3.56 13.82 23.81
N LEU A 99 3.19 13.42 22.59
CA LEU A 99 3.67 12.18 21.98
C LEU A 99 5.17 12.23 21.69
N ALA A 100 5.69 13.36 21.21
CA ALA A 100 7.12 13.52 20.94
C ALA A 100 7.96 13.50 22.23
N GLU A 101 7.43 14.08 23.31
CA GLU A 101 8.04 13.99 24.65
C GLU A 101 8.05 12.54 25.16
N LEU A 102 6.93 11.83 25.05
CA LEU A 102 6.83 10.41 25.41
C LEU A 102 7.83 9.55 24.61
N GLU A 103 7.94 9.76 23.29
CA GLU A 103 8.92 9.07 22.44
C GLU A 103 10.36 9.37 22.87
N THR A 104 10.65 10.64 23.20
CA THR A 104 11.97 11.06 23.69
C THR A 104 12.30 10.40 25.02
N TRP A 105 11.34 10.36 25.95
CA TRP A 105 11.50 9.70 27.24
C TRP A 105 11.74 8.20 27.08
N LEU A 106 10.91 7.50 26.30
CA LEU A 106 11.07 6.05 26.04
C LEU A 106 12.44 5.72 25.44
N ARG A 107 12.94 6.56 24.52
CA ARG A 107 14.28 6.41 23.93
C ARG A 107 15.43 6.71 24.90
N SER A 108 15.16 7.51 25.94
CA SER A 108 16.15 7.83 26.98
C SER A 108 16.33 6.71 28.01
N LEU A 109 15.38 5.77 28.07
CA LEU A 109 15.47 4.60 28.94
C LEU A 109 16.67 3.72 28.56
N ARG A 110 17.10 2.88 29.51
CA ARG A 110 18.15 1.90 29.24
C ARG A 110 17.76 1.01 28.05
N PRO A 111 18.72 0.56 27.21
CA PRO A 111 18.44 -0.38 26.13
C PRO A 111 17.65 -1.59 26.64
N GLY A 112 16.55 -1.92 25.95
CA GLY A 112 15.65 -3.02 26.32
C GLY A 112 14.64 -2.70 27.43
N ALA A 113 14.67 -1.53 28.07
CA ALA A 113 13.69 -1.17 29.11
C ALA A 113 12.38 -0.60 28.56
N ALA A 114 12.41 0.03 27.37
CA ALA A 114 11.21 0.63 26.77
C ALA A 114 10.16 -0.42 26.37
N ALA A 115 10.58 -1.56 25.81
CA ALA A 115 9.66 -2.59 25.33
C ALA A 115 8.80 -3.20 26.46
N PRO A 116 9.35 -3.60 27.63
CA PRO A 116 8.55 -4.02 28.78
C PRO A 116 7.58 -2.95 29.30
N VAL A 117 7.99 -1.68 29.36
CA VAL A 117 7.12 -0.56 29.79
C VAL A 117 5.92 -0.40 28.85
N ILE A 118 6.18 -0.38 27.53
CA ILE A 118 5.13 -0.31 26.52
C ILE A 118 4.19 -1.52 26.63
N ARG A 119 4.76 -2.73 26.73
CA ARG A 119 3.98 -3.96 26.85
C ARG A 119 3.08 -3.95 28.09
N GLY A 120 3.62 -3.58 29.26
CA GLY A 120 2.85 -3.51 30.50
C GLY A 120 1.67 -2.56 30.40
N PHE A 121 1.85 -1.40 29.76
CA PHE A 121 0.74 -0.48 29.48
C PHE A 121 -0.31 -1.11 28.55
N LEU A 122 0.12 -1.74 27.45
CA LEU A 122 -0.79 -2.37 26.49
C LEU A 122 -1.55 -3.55 27.11
N GLU A 123 -0.92 -4.32 27.99
CA GLU A 123 -1.55 -5.43 28.73
C GLU A 123 -2.57 -4.94 29.77
N SER A 124 -2.41 -3.72 30.31
CA SER A 124 -3.37 -3.13 31.24
C SER A 124 -4.75 -2.84 30.62
N GLY A 125 -4.86 -2.84 29.29
CA GLY A 125 -6.08 -2.52 28.55
C GLY A 125 -6.48 -1.04 28.57
N ARG A 126 -5.69 -0.16 29.22
CA ARG A 126 -5.92 1.28 29.19
C ARG A 126 -5.65 1.86 27.81
N ASP A 127 -6.39 2.90 27.46
CA ASP A 127 -6.20 3.69 26.25
C ASP A 127 -6.57 5.16 26.48
N VAL A 128 -6.00 6.04 25.65
CA VAL A 128 -6.32 7.47 25.60
C VAL A 128 -6.63 7.82 24.15
N SER A 129 -7.84 8.31 23.89
CA SER A 129 -8.21 8.86 22.57
C SER A 129 -7.49 10.18 22.34
N LEU A 130 -6.90 10.33 21.16
CA LEU A 130 -6.15 11.54 20.79
C LEU A 130 -6.94 12.32 19.72
N PRO A 131 -6.84 13.67 19.70
CA PRO A 131 -7.44 14.51 18.66
C PRO A 131 -6.65 14.45 17.35
N LEU A 132 -6.30 13.25 16.91
CA LEU A 132 -5.43 12.95 15.78
C LEU A 132 -6.11 11.91 14.87
N GLU A 133 -5.86 12.02 13.57
CA GLU A 133 -6.31 11.03 12.59
C GLU A 133 -5.26 9.92 12.47
N PHE A 134 -5.68 8.71 12.12
CA PHE A 134 -4.74 7.66 11.72
C PHE A 134 -4.10 8.05 10.38
N ARG A 135 -2.80 8.35 10.38
CA ARG A 135 -2.05 8.74 9.18
C ARG A 135 -0.74 7.97 9.09
N ILE A 136 -0.53 7.35 7.94
CA ILE A 136 0.69 6.61 7.64
C ILE A 136 1.71 7.57 7.02
N GLY A 137 2.87 7.68 7.63
CA GLY A 137 4.02 8.43 7.16
C GLY A 137 4.98 7.60 6.30
N PRO A 138 6.14 8.18 5.95
CA PRO A 138 7.19 7.48 5.21
C PRO A 138 7.62 6.18 5.88
N GLY A 139 7.93 5.17 5.07
CA GLY A 139 8.36 3.85 5.55
C GLY A 139 7.24 2.99 6.12
N GLY A 140 6.00 3.49 6.27
CA GLY A 140 4.85 2.71 6.76
C GLY A 140 4.60 2.79 8.27
N PHE A 141 5.34 3.66 8.97
CA PHE A 141 5.06 4.02 10.36
C PHE A 141 4.03 5.14 10.45
N LEU A 142 3.41 5.31 11.62
CA LEU A 142 2.39 6.34 11.80
C LEU A 142 3.02 7.74 11.96
N GLU A 143 2.51 8.69 11.19
CA GLU A 143 2.77 10.12 11.39
C GLU A 143 1.88 10.65 12.53
N THR A 144 0.62 10.21 12.55
CA THR A 144 -0.32 10.51 13.64
C THR A 144 -1.13 9.26 14.00
N PRO A 145 -1.14 8.85 15.29
CA PRO A 145 -2.00 7.78 15.79
C PRO A 145 -3.27 8.33 16.45
N PRO A 146 -4.44 7.68 16.28
CA PRO A 146 -5.71 8.16 16.86
C PRO A 146 -5.85 7.85 18.35
N THR A 147 -5.06 6.92 18.90
CA THR A 147 -5.06 6.58 20.33
C THR A 147 -3.65 6.30 20.84
N LEU A 148 -3.45 6.38 22.15
CA LEU A 148 -2.17 6.09 22.80
C LEU A 148 -1.75 4.62 22.61
N ARG A 149 -2.68 3.66 22.68
CA ARG A 149 -2.35 2.25 22.42
C ARG A 149 -1.76 2.04 21.02
N VAL A 150 -2.37 2.66 20.01
CA VAL A 150 -1.89 2.60 18.63
C VAL A 150 -0.53 3.30 18.49
N ALA A 151 -0.33 4.43 19.19
CA ALA A 151 0.94 5.15 19.22
C ALA A 151 2.08 4.31 19.81
N LEU A 152 1.83 3.68 20.96
CA LEU A 152 2.81 2.87 21.66
C LEU A 152 3.16 1.60 20.88
N LEU A 153 2.18 0.97 20.23
CA LEU A 153 2.42 -0.18 19.37
C LEU A 153 3.28 0.22 18.15
N ASP A 154 2.98 1.35 17.50
CA ASP A 154 3.79 1.86 16.39
C ASP A 154 5.24 2.17 16.82
N LEU A 155 5.40 2.77 17.99
CA LEU A 155 6.70 3.09 18.57
C LEU A 155 7.48 1.84 18.97
N LEU A 156 6.81 0.82 19.51
CA LEU A 156 7.44 -0.48 19.81
C LEU A 156 8.04 -1.07 18.54
N GLY A 157 7.33 -1.03 17.41
CA GLY A 157 7.85 -1.46 16.10
C GLY A 157 9.09 -0.71 15.61
N ARG A 158 9.37 0.50 16.12
CA ARG A 158 10.60 1.27 15.84
C ARG A 158 11.74 0.94 16.81
N LEU A 159 11.41 0.70 18.07
CA LEU A 159 12.38 0.50 19.14
C LEU A 159 12.86 -0.96 19.23
N ASP A 160 11.95 -1.90 19.07
CA ASP A 160 12.18 -3.34 19.21
C ASP A 160 11.22 -4.12 18.28
N PRO A 161 11.60 -4.33 17.01
CA PRO A 161 10.76 -5.01 16.02
C PRO A 161 10.38 -6.45 16.41
N GLU A 162 11.27 -7.18 17.09
CA GLU A 162 11.00 -8.55 17.53
C GLU A 162 9.92 -8.57 18.63
N ALA A 163 10.05 -7.68 19.62
CA ALA A 163 9.04 -7.54 20.68
C ALA A 163 7.70 -7.06 20.12
N ALA A 164 7.71 -6.16 19.14
CA ALA A 164 6.52 -5.67 18.44
C ALA A 164 5.79 -6.79 17.69
N ALA A 165 6.53 -7.62 16.94
CA ALA A 165 5.94 -8.74 16.22
C ALA A 165 5.38 -9.82 17.15
N ALA A 166 6.08 -10.13 18.25
CA ALA A 166 5.58 -11.06 19.26
C ALA A 166 4.25 -10.56 19.86
N LEU A 167 4.22 -9.30 20.33
CA LEU A 167 3.00 -8.68 20.84
C LEU A 167 1.91 -8.56 19.77
N GLY A 168 2.30 -8.30 18.52
CA GLY A 168 1.40 -8.26 17.38
C GLY A 168 0.67 -9.59 17.18
N LYS A 169 1.36 -10.73 17.31
CA LYS A 169 0.71 -12.05 17.26
C LYS A 169 -0.28 -12.26 18.42
N ASP A 170 0.05 -11.76 19.61
CA ASP A 170 -0.85 -11.82 20.76
C ASP A 170 -2.11 -10.97 20.52
N ILE A 171 -1.97 -9.75 19.99
CA ILE A 171 -3.10 -8.89 19.59
C ILE A 171 -3.94 -9.56 18.49
N LEU A 172 -3.31 -10.15 17.48
CA LEU A 172 -4.01 -10.83 16.38
C LEU A 172 -4.70 -12.14 16.82
N SER A 173 -4.41 -12.65 18.02
CA SER A 173 -5.12 -13.80 18.59
C SER A 173 -6.52 -13.44 19.10
N THR A 174 -6.76 -12.16 19.41
CA THR A 174 -8.02 -11.66 20.00
C THR A 174 -8.50 -10.40 19.28
N PRO A 175 -9.71 -10.36 18.71
CA PRO A 175 -10.22 -9.15 18.08
C PRO A 175 -10.33 -7.99 19.09
N THR A 176 -9.50 -6.96 18.96
CA THR A 176 -9.53 -5.73 19.77
C THR A 176 -10.08 -4.57 18.95
N ASN A 177 -9.23 -3.62 18.56
CA ASN A 177 -9.53 -2.50 17.68
C ASN A 177 -8.87 -2.75 16.31
N ALA A 178 -9.54 -2.38 15.23
CA ALA A 178 -9.05 -2.52 13.87
C ALA A 178 -7.75 -1.74 13.60
N ASP A 179 -7.55 -0.59 14.25
CA ASP A 179 -6.32 0.20 14.10
C ASP A 179 -5.12 -0.48 14.78
N GLU A 180 -5.31 -1.11 15.94
CA GLU A 180 -4.29 -1.94 16.59
C GLU A 180 -3.97 -3.17 15.73
N TRP A 181 -4.98 -3.83 15.17
CA TRP A 181 -4.78 -4.94 14.25
C TRP A 181 -3.99 -4.55 13.00
N ALA A 182 -4.23 -3.36 12.45
CA ALA A 182 -3.49 -2.87 11.29
C ALA A 182 -1.99 -2.71 11.59
N VAL A 183 -1.66 -2.14 12.75
CA VAL A 183 -0.26 -1.97 13.20
C VAL A 183 0.36 -3.32 13.56
N ALA A 184 -0.37 -4.20 14.26
CA ALA A 184 0.08 -5.54 14.61
C ALA A 184 0.39 -6.40 13.36
N LEU A 185 -0.46 -6.37 12.34
CA LEU A 185 -0.21 -7.05 11.06
C LEU A 185 1.07 -6.54 10.40
N ARG A 186 1.28 -5.22 10.41
CA ARG A 186 2.49 -4.61 9.85
C ARG A 186 3.75 -5.06 10.61
N ASP A 187 3.69 -5.04 11.93
CA ASP A 187 4.87 -5.36 12.76
C ASP A 187 5.27 -6.83 12.59
N VAL A 188 4.30 -7.75 12.51
CA VAL A 188 4.58 -9.17 12.17
C VAL A 188 5.16 -9.28 10.76
N ALA A 189 4.58 -8.60 9.77
CA ALA A 189 5.04 -8.69 8.38
C ALA A 189 6.45 -8.15 8.15
N ARG A 190 6.90 -7.16 8.94
CA ARG A 190 8.21 -6.54 8.75
C ARG A 190 9.39 -7.39 9.18
N ILE A 191 9.20 -8.31 10.11
CA ILE A 191 10.24 -9.26 10.52
C ILE A 191 10.20 -10.57 9.72
N ASP A 192 9.18 -10.76 8.87
CA ASP A 192 8.98 -11.94 8.03
C ASP A 192 9.84 -11.88 6.76
N GLU A 193 11.17 -11.87 6.91
CA GLU A 193 12.10 -11.72 5.77
C GLU A 193 12.02 -12.90 4.78
N ASP A 194 11.74 -14.11 5.27
CA ASP A 194 11.67 -15.33 4.46
C ASP A 194 10.26 -15.64 3.92
N GLY A 195 9.25 -14.89 4.35
CA GLY A 195 7.86 -15.08 3.96
C GLY A 195 7.20 -16.29 4.61
N SER A 196 7.76 -16.83 5.69
CA SER A 196 7.20 -17.95 6.46
C SER A 196 5.85 -17.61 7.09
N GLU A 197 5.61 -16.33 7.43
CA GLU A 197 4.35 -15.85 8.01
C GLU A 197 3.29 -15.48 6.96
N ARG A 198 3.59 -15.59 5.65
CA ARG A 198 2.69 -15.17 4.57
C ARG A 198 1.26 -15.70 4.71
N ASN A 199 1.13 -17.00 5.01
CA ASN A 199 -0.19 -17.63 5.17
C ASN A 199 -0.91 -17.13 6.43
N TYR A 200 -0.18 -16.93 7.53
CA TYR A 200 -0.71 -16.38 8.76
C TYR A 200 -1.21 -14.95 8.55
N LEU A 201 -0.37 -14.08 7.97
CA LEU A 201 -0.68 -12.69 7.65
C LEU A 201 -1.87 -12.56 6.71
N ARG A 202 -1.94 -13.39 5.66
CA ARG A 202 -3.11 -13.46 4.80
C ARG A 202 -4.36 -13.82 5.60
N ALA A 203 -4.33 -14.93 6.34
CA ALA A 203 -5.49 -15.42 7.07
C ALA A 203 -6.01 -14.36 8.07
N LYS A 204 -5.11 -13.70 8.80
CA LYS A 204 -5.45 -12.63 9.73
C LYS A 204 -5.97 -11.36 9.05
N THR A 205 -5.42 -11.00 7.90
CA THR A 205 -5.96 -9.88 7.12
C THR A 205 -7.35 -10.18 6.59
N GLU A 206 -7.61 -11.41 6.12
CA GLU A 206 -8.94 -11.80 5.70
C GLU A 206 -9.94 -11.91 6.87
N GLU A 207 -9.48 -12.32 8.06
CA GLU A 207 -10.27 -12.29 9.30
C GLU A 207 -10.69 -10.85 9.65
N LEU A 208 -9.73 -9.91 9.60
CA LEU A 208 -10.00 -8.48 9.74
C LEU A 208 -11.03 -8.03 8.72
N ILE A 209 -10.83 -8.34 7.43
CA ILE A 209 -11.75 -7.95 6.36
C ILE A 209 -13.16 -8.44 6.65
N ARG A 210 -13.34 -9.70 7.08
CA ARG A 210 -14.65 -10.32 7.34
C ARG A 210 -15.32 -9.85 8.63
N ASN A 211 -14.63 -9.13 9.51
CA ASN A 211 -15.21 -8.62 10.75
C ASN A 211 -16.36 -7.63 10.46
N GLU A 212 -17.60 -8.01 10.76
CA GLU A 212 -18.79 -7.22 10.45
C GLU A 212 -18.86 -5.91 11.24
N THR A 213 -18.37 -5.89 12.48
CA THR A 213 -18.35 -4.69 13.31
C THR A 213 -17.42 -3.64 12.72
N TRP A 214 -16.23 -4.04 12.30
CA TRP A 214 -15.29 -3.13 11.65
C TRP A 214 -15.73 -2.76 10.24
N GLN A 215 -16.36 -3.67 9.50
CA GLN A 215 -17.02 -3.31 8.24
C GLN A 215 -18.13 -2.30 8.44
N ALA A 216 -18.91 -2.33 9.53
CA ALA A 216 -20.02 -1.40 9.73
C ALA A 216 -19.53 0.06 9.93
N ASN A 217 -18.36 0.24 10.53
CA ASN A 217 -17.73 1.54 10.74
C ASN A 217 -16.21 1.43 10.53
N PRO A 218 -15.74 1.40 9.27
CA PRO A 218 -14.33 1.14 8.99
C PRO A 218 -13.48 2.34 9.39
N SER A 219 -12.49 2.09 10.24
CA SER A 219 -11.44 3.06 10.52
C SER A 219 -10.47 3.17 9.34
N VAL A 220 -9.62 4.20 9.37
CA VAL A 220 -8.57 4.34 8.36
C VAL A 220 -7.53 3.22 8.49
N GLY A 221 -7.17 2.79 9.72
CA GLY A 221 -6.28 1.64 9.92
C GLY A 221 -6.87 0.34 9.37
N TYR A 222 -8.17 0.08 9.59
CA TYR A 222 -8.89 -1.05 9.01
C TYR A 222 -8.71 -1.13 7.48
N LEU A 223 -8.96 -0.03 6.76
CA LEU A 223 -8.87 -0.03 5.30
C LEU A 223 -7.42 -0.17 4.82
N ASN A 224 -6.47 0.43 5.53
CA ASN A 224 -5.05 0.33 5.17
C ASN A 224 -4.44 -1.04 5.46
N ALA A 225 -5.00 -1.81 6.40
CA ALA A 225 -4.55 -3.19 6.69
C ALA A 225 -4.65 -4.11 5.46
N PHE A 226 -5.46 -3.78 4.46
CA PHE A 226 -5.57 -4.57 3.23
C PHE A 226 -4.25 -4.60 2.44
N ASP A 227 -3.36 -3.61 2.66
CA ASP A 227 -2.02 -3.56 2.08
C ASP A 227 -1.17 -4.79 2.43
N VAL A 228 -1.49 -5.48 3.53
CA VAL A 228 -0.86 -6.76 3.91
C VAL A 228 -1.10 -7.83 2.86
N LEU A 229 -2.28 -7.87 2.22
CA LEU A 229 -2.53 -8.79 1.10
C LEU A 229 -1.63 -8.48 -0.10
N VAL A 230 -1.38 -7.20 -0.36
CA VAL A 230 -0.49 -6.74 -1.44
C VAL A 230 0.96 -7.09 -1.13
N HIS A 231 1.40 -6.86 0.10
CA HIS A 231 2.73 -7.21 0.59
C HIS A 231 3.01 -8.71 0.46
N THR A 232 2.08 -9.54 0.93
CA THR A 232 2.15 -11.01 0.89
C THR A 232 1.90 -11.62 -0.49
N ARG A 233 1.50 -10.81 -1.49
CA ARG A 233 1.05 -11.25 -2.81
C ARG A 233 -0.06 -12.32 -2.73
N ALA A 234 -1.00 -12.14 -1.81
CA ALA A 234 -2.10 -13.06 -1.52
C ALA A 234 -3.19 -13.07 -2.62
N THR A 235 -2.85 -13.57 -3.81
CA THR A 235 -3.78 -13.59 -4.96
C THR A 235 -5.00 -14.47 -4.71
N GLU A 236 -4.89 -15.48 -3.85
CA GLU A 236 -5.98 -16.34 -3.41
C GLU A 236 -7.10 -15.59 -2.67
N SER A 237 -6.84 -14.39 -2.15
CA SER A 237 -7.86 -13.52 -1.54
C SER A 237 -8.69 -12.74 -2.56
N THR A 238 -8.44 -12.90 -3.88
CA THR A 238 -9.21 -12.25 -4.96
C THR A 238 -10.73 -12.44 -4.82
N PRO A 239 -11.28 -13.64 -4.50
CA PRO A 239 -12.73 -13.81 -4.33
C PRO A 239 -13.31 -12.93 -3.20
N LEU A 240 -12.57 -12.75 -2.10
CA LEU A 240 -12.98 -11.88 -1.00
C LEU A 240 -13.01 -10.40 -1.45
N LEU A 241 -11.96 -9.95 -2.14
CA LEU A 241 -11.89 -8.58 -2.68
C LEU A 241 -12.99 -8.32 -3.72
N SER A 242 -13.26 -9.31 -4.59
CA SER A 242 -14.34 -9.29 -5.56
C SER A 242 -15.70 -9.09 -4.91
N GLU A 243 -15.98 -9.80 -3.81
CA GLU A 243 -17.21 -9.61 -3.04
C GLU A 243 -17.36 -8.17 -2.56
N LEU A 244 -16.32 -7.60 -1.95
CA LEU A 244 -16.35 -6.20 -1.47
C LEU A 244 -16.58 -5.22 -2.61
N ILE A 245 -15.88 -5.38 -3.74
CA ILE A 245 -15.99 -4.51 -4.92
C ILE A 245 -17.43 -4.50 -5.49
N ARG A 246 -18.15 -5.62 -5.36
CA ARG A 246 -19.54 -5.73 -5.83
C ARG A 246 -20.56 -5.04 -4.92
N ARG A 247 -20.22 -4.73 -3.66
CA ARG A 247 -21.10 -4.02 -2.70
C ARG A 247 -21.17 -2.52 -3.04
N LYS A 248 -22.02 -2.15 -4.01
CA LYS A 248 -22.12 -0.77 -4.55
C LYS A 248 -22.61 0.26 -3.54
N ASP A 249 -23.33 -0.18 -2.52
CA ASP A 249 -23.85 0.57 -1.38
C ASP A 249 -22.75 0.91 -0.35
N ARG A 250 -21.68 0.12 -0.31
CA ARG A 250 -20.50 0.30 0.56
C ARG A 250 -19.30 0.81 -0.22
N ARG A 251 -19.34 2.09 -0.61
CA ARG A 251 -18.32 2.72 -1.48
C ARG A 251 -16.91 2.67 -0.88
N ASP A 252 -16.80 2.83 0.43
CA ASP A 252 -15.58 2.69 1.22
C ASP A 252 -14.93 1.31 1.03
N LEU A 253 -15.67 0.24 1.32
CA LEU A 253 -15.19 -1.15 1.19
C LEU A 253 -14.92 -1.53 -0.27
N ALA A 254 -15.81 -1.13 -1.18
CA ALA A 254 -15.64 -1.39 -2.60
C ALA A 254 -14.40 -0.69 -3.16
N HIS A 255 -14.09 0.51 -2.69
CA HIS A 255 -12.89 1.24 -3.09
C HIS A 255 -11.62 0.60 -2.53
N ALA A 256 -11.57 0.27 -1.23
CA ALA A 256 -10.43 -0.41 -0.63
C ALA A 256 -10.16 -1.78 -1.29
N GLY A 257 -11.22 -2.55 -1.56
CA GLY A 257 -11.13 -3.81 -2.30
C GLY A 257 -10.56 -3.62 -3.71
N TYR A 258 -11.02 -2.60 -4.44
CA TYR A 258 -10.49 -2.26 -5.77
C TYR A 258 -9.02 -1.86 -5.72
N LEU A 259 -8.63 -0.97 -4.81
CA LEU A 259 -7.23 -0.52 -4.68
C LEU A 259 -6.29 -1.69 -4.36
N THR A 260 -6.72 -2.58 -3.48
CA THR A 260 -5.96 -3.78 -3.11
C THR A 260 -5.80 -4.71 -4.31
N LEU A 261 -6.90 -5.00 -5.02
CA LEU A 261 -6.87 -5.81 -6.24
C LEU A 261 -5.98 -5.18 -7.32
N ASP A 262 -6.08 -3.87 -7.50
CA ASP A 262 -5.30 -3.10 -8.48
C ASP A 262 -3.79 -3.20 -8.24
N ARG A 263 -3.36 -3.12 -6.97
CA ARG A 263 -1.96 -3.30 -6.59
C ARG A 263 -1.50 -4.75 -6.67
N LEU A 264 -2.39 -5.70 -6.35
CA LEU A 264 -2.11 -7.13 -6.57
C LEU A 264 -1.89 -7.42 -8.06
N THR A 265 -2.70 -6.86 -8.96
CA THR A 265 -2.49 -6.98 -10.41
C THR A 265 -1.12 -6.44 -10.83
N GLN A 266 -0.63 -5.35 -10.22
CA GLN A 266 0.70 -4.81 -10.54
C GLN A 266 1.84 -5.72 -10.06
N ARG A 267 1.65 -6.49 -8.98
CA ARG A 267 2.69 -7.33 -8.36
C ARG A 267 2.67 -8.79 -8.79
N ALA A 268 1.50 -9.32 -9.15
CA ALA A 268 1.27 -10.69 -9.59
C ALA A 268 0.26 -10.71 -10.75
N PRO A 269 0.59 -10.08 -11.90
CA PRO A 269 -0.36 -9.83 -12.98
C PRO A 269 -0.94 -11.11 -13.56
N VAL A 270 -0.14 -12.15 -13.74
CA VAL A 270 -0.60 -13.40 -14.37
C VAL A 270 -1.66 -14.05 -13.50
N GLU A 271 -1.34 -14.30 -12.23
CA GLU A 271 -2.21 -14.98 -11.29
C GLU A 271 -3.51 -14.21 -11.03
N VAL A 272 -3.43 -12.89 -10.89
CA VAL A 272 -4.61 -12.05 -10.65
C VAL A 272 -5.50 -11.97 -11.89
N LEU A 273 -4.92 -11.76 -13.09
CA LEU A 273 -5.71 -11.70 -14.33
C LEU A 273 -6.38 -13.03 -14.67
N GLU A 274 -5.74 -14.17 -14.38
CA GLU A 274 -6.36 -15.49 -14.50
C GLU A 274 -7.58 -15.64 -13.59
N ARG A 275 -7.46 -15.22 -12.32
CA ARG A 275 -8.57 -15.23 -11.36
C ARG A 275 -9.70 -14.30 -11.79
N LEU A 276 -9.38 -13.09 -12.25
CA LEU A 276 -10.38 -12.14 -12.76
C LEU A 276 -11.06 -12.63 -14.04
N ARG A 277 -10.34 -13.36 -14.89
CA ARG A 277 -10.94 -14.03 -16.04
C ARG A 277 -11.96 -15.08 -15.62
N ALA A 278 -11.70 -15.82 -14.54
CA ALA A 278 -12.59 -16.85 -14.01
C ALA A 278 -13.76 -16.29 -13.17
N ASP A 279 -13.64 -15.06 -12.65
CA ASP A 279 -14.65 -14.42 -11.81
C ASP A 279 -15.84 -13.88 -12.63
N GLY A 280 -16.77 -14.78 -12.99
CA GLY A 280 -18.04 -14.43 -13.63
C GLY A 280 -18.81 -13.32 -12.89
N PRO A 281 -19.10 -13.46 -11.59
CA PRO A 281 -19.88 -12.49 -10.86
C PRO A 281 -19.28 -11.07 -10.83
N LEU A 282 -17.95 -10.93 -10.75
CA LEU A 282 -17.30 -9.62 -10.83
C LEU A 282 -17.35 -9.03 -12.24
N ARG A 283 -17.10 -9.85 -13.27
CA ARG A 283 -17.18 -9.42 -14.68
C ARG A 283 -18.57 -8.90 -15.03
N GLU A 284 -19.62 -9.55 -14.54
CA GLU A 284 -21.00 -9.12 -14.76
C GLU A 284 -21.33 -7.82 -14.01
N SER A 285 -20.91 -7.70 -12.74
CA SER A 285 -21.24 -6.53 -11.91
C SER A 285 -20.41 -5.29 -12.23
N ARG A 286 -19.15 -5.48 -12.64
CA ARG A 286 -18.10 -4.46 -12.82
C ARG A 286 -17.24 -4.67 -14.09
N PRO A 287 -17.83 -4.83 -15.29
CA PRO A 287 -17.10 -5.17 -16.51
C PRO A 287 -15.98 -4.18 -16.85
N GLY A 288 -16.27 -2.87 -16.77
CA GLY A 288 -15.28 -1.83 -17.06
C GLY A 288 -14.10 -1.82 -16.09
N MET A 289 -14.31 -2.20 -14.83
CA MET A 289 -13.23 -2.31 -13.84
C MET A 289 -12.31 -3.50 -14.17
N VAL A 290 -12.89 -4.66 -14.51
CA VAL A 290 -12.09 -5.83 -14.94
C VAL A 290 -11.28 -5.49 -16.18
N ALA A 291 -11.87 -4.80 -17.17
CA ALA A 291 -11.16 -4.31 -18.35
C ALA A 291 -9.98 -3.38 -17.97
N GLN A 292 -10.12 -2.54 -16.94
CA GLN A 292 -9.01 -1.71 -16.45
C GLN A 292 -7.86 -2.53 -15.87
N GLN A 293 -8.15 -3.64 -15.18
CA GLN A 293 -7.12 -4.54 -14.67
C GLN A 293 -6.35 -5.22 -15.80
N PHE A 294 -7.05 -5.75 -16.81
CA PHE A 294 -6.41 -6.30 -18.01
C PHE A 294 -5.56 -5.26 -18.75
N ALA A 295 -5.96 -4.00 -18.73
CA ALA A 295 -5.21 -2.94 -19.40
C ALA A 295 -3.87 -2.60 -18.73
N ARG A 296 -3.58 -3.16 -17.54
CA ARG A 296 -2.29 -3.05 -16.85
C ARG A 296 -1.25 -4.08 -17.31
N ALA A 297 -1.67 -5.10 -18.07
CA ALA A 297 -0.79 -6.16 -18.53
C ALA A 297 0.35 -5.60 -19.38
N ASP A 298 1.57 -6.04 -19.11
CA ASP A 298 2.75 -5.75 -19.93
C ASP A 298 2.83 -6.77 -21.08
N LEU A 299 2.55 -6.31 -22.31
CA LEU A 299 2.57 -7.20 -23.48
C LEU A 299 3.98 -7.62 -23.91
N ARG A 300 5.04 -7.04 -23.34
CA ARG A 300 6.41 -7.54 -23.53
C ARG A 300 6.57 -8.91 -22.87
N GLU A 301 5.88 -9.14 -21.76
CA GLU A 301 5.86 -10.44 -21.06
C GLU A 301 4.96 -11.45 -21.79
N PRO A 302 5.50 -12.61 -22.23
CA PRO A 302 4.73 -13.59 -23.02
C PRO A 302 3.46 -14.12 -22.33
N ALA A 303 3.52 -14.40 -21.03
CA ALA A 303 2.37 -14.92 -20.28
C ALA A 303 1.23 -13.89 -20.19
N GLN A 304 1.55 -12.64 -19.87
CA GLN A 304 0.57 -11.55 -19.81
C GLN A 304 -0.01 -11.24 -21.19
N ARG A 305 0.83 -11.27 -22.23
CA ARG A 305 0.41 -11.13 -23.62
C ARG A 305 -0.61 -12.18 -24.04
N GLU A 306 -0.39 -13.44 -23.67
CA GLU A 306 -1.31 -14.52 -24.00
C GLU A 306 -2.64 -14.37 -23.26
N LEU A 307 -2.61 -13.94 -21.98
CA LEU A 307 -3.83 -13.64 -21.23
C LEU A 307 -4.66 -12.53 -21.88
N VAL A 308 -4.02 -11.43 -22.32
CA VAL A 308 -4.71 -10.35 -23.02
C VAL A 308 -5.22 -10.79 -24.39
N ARG A 309 -4.42 -11.55 -25.16
CA ARG A 309 -4.85 -12.13 -26.44
C ARG A 309 -6.10 -12.98 -26.26
N THR A 310 -6.07 -13.93 -25.33
CA THR A 310 -7.22 -14.80 -25.03
C THR A 310 -8.43 -13.98 -24.57
N TRP A 311 -8.23 -12.99 -23.70
CA TRP A 311 -9.31 -12.12 -23.21
C TRP A 311 -9.97 -11.31 -24.34
N LEU A 312 -9.19 -10.70 -25.23
CA LEU A 312 -9.69 -9.92 -26.38
C LEU A 312 -10.48 -10.79 -27.37
N LEU A 313 -10.02 -12.01 -27.60
CA LEU A 313 -10.62 -12.94 -28.56
C LEU A 313 -11.83 -13.70 -27.99
N ALA A 314 -12.06 -13.64 -26.68
CA ALA A 314 -13.16 -14.35 -26.04
C ALA A 314 -14.53 -13.84 -26.56
N PRO A 315 -15.39 -14.72 -27.12
CA PRO A 315 -16.61 -14.32 -27.81
C PRO A 315 -17.61 -13.57 -26.92
N GLU A 316 -17.60 -13.84 -25.62
CA GLU A 316 -18.49 -13.23 -24.64
C GLU A 316 -18.12 -11.80 -24.24
N ARG A 317 -16.99 -11.25 -24.72
CA ARG A 317 -16.64 -9.84 -24.45
C ARG A 317 -17.66 -8.87 -25.05
N THR A 318 -18.13 -7.93 -24.23
CA THR A 318 -19.04 -6.88 -24.67
C THR A 318 -18.30 -5.69 -25.32
N PRO A 319 -18.96 -4.92 -26.22
CA PRO A 319 -18.37 -3.70 -26.78
C PRO A 319 -17.95 -2.68 -25.72
N GLY A 320 -18.69 -2.60 -24.60
CA GLY A 320 -18.37 -1.70 -23.49
C GLY A 320 -17.06 -2.06 -22.78
N GLU A 321 -16.81 -3.35 -22.52
CA GLU A 321 -15.55 -3.82 -21.94
C GLU A 321 -14.37 -3.54 -22.86
N LEU A 322 -14.51 -3.87 -24.16
CA LEU A 322 -13.45 -3.67 -25.14
C LEU A 322 -13.13 -2.18 -25.33
N HIS A 323 -14.16 -1.32 -25.31
CA HIS A 323 -13.97 0.13 -25.33
C HIS A 323 -13.26 0.64 -24.07
N ALA A 324 -13.67 0.17 -22.88
CA ALA A 324 -13.03 0.54 -21.62
C ALA A 324 -11.54 0.13 -21.57
N PHE A 325 -11.22 -1.08 -22.03
CA PHE A 325 -9.85 -1.58 -22.15
C PHE A 325 -9.01 -0.71 -23.10
N ALA A 326 -9.48 -0.56 -24.35
CA ALA A 326 -8.74 0.16 -25.39
C ALA A 326 -8.60 1.66 -25.08
N GLY A 327 -9.57 2.22 -24.37
CA GLY A 327 -9.58 3.63 -23.96
C GLY A 327 -8.50 3.99 -22.95
N ILE A 328 -7.89 3.02 -22.27
CA ILE A 328 -6.84 3.28 -21.26
C ILE A 328 -5.54 2.55 -21.54
N PHE A 329 -5.54 1.47 -22.32
CA PHE A 329 -4.35 0.67 -22.59
C PHE A 329 -3.28 1.48 -23.38
N PRO A 330 -1.98 1.29 -23.05
CA PRO A 330 -1.46 0.64 -21.85
C PRO A 330 -1.69 1.50 -20.60
N ASN A 331 -2.12 0.89 -19.49
CA ASN A 331 -2.35 1.58 -18.23
C ASN A 331 -1.16 1.43 -17.27
N ASN A 332 -0.20 2.34 -17.41
CA ASN A 332 0.99 2.43 -16.56
C ASN A 332 0.81 3.34 -15.34
N ASN A 333 -0.41 3.82 -15.06
CA ASN A 333 -0.65 4.70 -13.92
C ASN A 333 -0.52 3.92 -12.61
N ARG A 334 0.32 4.42 -11.70
CA ARG A 334 0.48 3.87 -10.35
C ARG A 334 -0.06 4.86 -9.32
N MET A 335 -0.78 4.36 -8.32
CA MET A 335 -1.20 5.18 -7.19
C MET A 335 -0.07 5.23 -6.17
N ILE A 336 0.57 6.39 -6.09
CA ILE A 336 1.67 6.64 -5.14
C ILE A 336 1.07 7.15 -3.83
N SER A 337 1.24 6.39 -2.76
CA SER A 337 0.83 6.77 -1.41
C SER A 337 1.76 6.13 -0.37
N THR A 338 1.75 6.69 0.84
CA THR A 338 2.33 6.04 2.02
C THR A 338 1.42 4.90 2.46
N ASN A 339 1.90 3.66 2.38
CA ASN A 339 1.16 2.48 2.81
C ASN A 339 1.88 1.82 4.00
N LEU A 340 1.18 0.90 4.69
CA LEU A 340 1.73 0.23 5.87
C LEU A 340 2.99 -0.58 5.55
N LEU A 341 3.00 -1.28 4.41
CA LEU A 341 4.05 -2.24 4.07
C LEU A 341 4.59 -2.05 2.66
N THR A 342 3.74 -1.68 1.70
CA THR A 342 4.15 -1.61 0.30
C THR A 342 4.55 -0.20 -0.13
N THR A 343 5.66 -0.12 -0.86
CA THR A 343 6.08 1.11 -1.54
C THR A 343 5.88 0.95 -3.04
N GLU A 344 5.32 1.97 -3.68
CA GLU A 344 5.19 2.04 -5.13
C GLU A 344 6.12 3.12 -5.69
N THR A 345 6.90 2.75 -6.69
CA THR A 345 7.76 3.69 -7.43
C THR A 345 7.18 3.89 -8.82
N PRO A 346 7.02 5.14 -9.29
CA PRO A 346 6.58 5.38 -10.66
C PRO A 346 7.65 4.89 -11.65
N PRO A 347 7.26 4.26 -12.77
CA PRO A 347 8.20 3.87 -13.81
C PRO A 347 8.88 5.11 -14.40
N SER A 348 10.14 4.97 -14.80
CA SER A 348 10.89 6.08 -15.36
C SER A 348 10.35 6.48 -16.74
N GLY A 349 10.55 7.73 -17.16
CA GLY A 349 10.16 8.17 -18.51
C GLY A 349 10.90 7.41 -19.63
N VAL A 350 12.11 6.92 -19.36
CA VAL A 350 12.89 6.08 -20.28
C VAL A 350 12.24 4.71 -20.44
N GLU A 351 11.93 4.06 -19.32
CA GLU A 351 11.28 2.75 -19.28
C GLU A 351 9.91 2.78 -19.97
N LEU A 352 9.09 3.81 -19.68
CA LEU A 352 7.79 4.00 -20.32
C LEU A 352 7.91 4.15 -21.84
N ARG A 353 8.92 4.87 -22.35
CA ARG A 353 9.15 4.97 -23.80
C ARG A 353 9.50 3.63 -24.43
N ALA A 354 10.43 2.90 -23.83
CA ALA A 354 10.84 1.59 -24.33
C ALA A 354 9.64 0.62 -24.37
N HIS A 355 8.86 0.58 -23.29
CA HIS A 355 7.60 -0.15 -23.21
C HIS A 355 6.65 0.22 -24.36
N ASP A 356 6.33 1.50 -24.53
CA ASP A 356 5.32 1.95 -25.50
C ASP A 356 5.72 1.65 -26.96
N VAL A 357 7.01 1.72 -27.31
CA VAL A 357 7.52 1.38 -28.64
C VAL A 357 7.33 -0.12 -28.94
N GLU A 358 7.71 -0.98 -28.01
CA GLU A 358 7.58 -2.44 -28.17
C GLU A 358 6.10 -2.87 -28.26
N VAL A 359 5.27 -2.31 -27.37
CA VAL A 359 3.84 -2.57 -27.34
C VAL A 359 3.16 -2.07 -28.63
N LEU A 360 3.55 -0.90 -29.16
CA LEU A 360 3.03 -0.40 -30.45
C LEU A 360 3.30 -1.37 -31.60
N SER A 361 4.51 -1.89 -31.69
CA SER A 361 4.89 -2.88 -32.72
C SER A 361 4.04 -4.15 -32.60
N LEU A 362 3.84 -4.63 -31.37
CA LEU A 362 3.03 -5.82 -31.11
C LEU A 362 1.55 -5.63 -31.45
N VAL A 363 0.93 -4.56 -30.97
CA VAL A 363 -0.50 -4.28 -31.23
C VAL A 363 -0.75 -4.03 -32.72
N SER A 364 0.21 -3.43 -33.42
CA SER A 364 0.14 -3.26 -34.88
C SER A 364 0.16 -4.60 -35.64
N ARG A 365 0.89 -5.61 -35.14
CA ARG A 365 0.82 -6.98 -35.69
C ARG A 365 -0.54 -7.63 -35.42
N TRP A 366 -1.11 -7.45 -34.23
CA TRP A 366 -2.47 -7.93 -33.94
C TRP A 366 -3.53 -7.27 -34.83
N GLN A 367 -3.35 -6.00 -35.19
CA GLN A 367 -4.26 -5.30 -36.11
C GLN A 367 -4.31 -5.97 -37.50
N GLN A 368 -3.18 -6.53 -37.94
CA GLN A 368 -3.03 -7.24 -39.22
C GLN A 368 -3.46 -8.72 -39.15
N ASP A 369 -3.50 -9.32 -37.96
CA ASP A 369 -3.90 -10.71 -37.74
C ASP A 369 -5.43 -10.87 -37.93
N PRO A 370 -5.89 -11.72 -38.89
CA PRO A 370 -7.32 -11.96 -39.11
C PRO A 370 -8.08 -12.44 -37.88
N ALA A 371 -7.42 -13.10 -36.91
CA ALA A 371 -8.06 -13.55 -35.68
C ALA A 371 -8.66 -12.38 -34.88
N PHE A 372 -8.07 -11.18 -34.99
CA PHE A 372 -8.53 -9.97 -34.28
C PHE A 372 -9.54 -9.14 -35.07
N ALA A 373 -10.08 -9.62 -36.20
CA ALA A 373 -10.99 -8.85 -37.04
C ALA A 373 -12.18 -8.25 -36.25
N ARG A 374 -12.74 -9.00 -35.30
CA ARG A 374 -13.85 -8.55 -34.43
C ARG A 374 -13.48 -7.37 -33.54
N VAL A 375 -12.24 -7.29 -33.07
CA VAL A 375 -11.78 -6.27 -32.11
C VAL A 375 -10.91 -5.18 -32.77
N ARG A 376 -10.79 -5.19 -34.10
CA ARG A 376 -9.96 -4.24 -34.85
C ARG A 376 -10.21 -2.76 -34.51
N PRO A 377 -11.46 -2.26 -34.39
CA PRO A 377 -11.69 -0.86 -34.00
C PRO A 377 -11.08 -0.48 -32.65
N HIS A 378 -10.98 -1.43 -31.73
CA HIS A 378 -10.37 -1.24 -30.42
C HIS A 378 -8.84 -1.26 -30.51
N LEU A 379 -8.26 -2.12 -31.35
CA LEU A 379 -6.83 -2.10 -31.66
C LEU A 379 -6.42 -0.77 -32.32
N ASP A 380 -7.24 -0.22 -33.21
CA ASP A 380 -7.00 1.10 -33.83
C ASP A 380 -6.90 2.20 -32.77
N THR A 381 -7.77 2.15 -31.75
CA THR A 381 -7.75 3.07 -30.61
C THR A 381 -6.44 2.93 -29.81
N MET A 382 -6.02 1.70 -29.50
CA MET A 382 -4.77 1.42 -28.79
C MET A 382 -3.55 1.92 -29.57
N VAL A 383 -3.48 1.63 -30.88
CA VAL A 383 -2.40 2.10 -31.77
C VAL A 383 -2.34 3.62 -31.81
N GLY A 384 -3.50 4.29 -31.92
CA GLY A 384 -3.59 5.76 -31.89
C GLY A 384 -2.98 6.35 -30.62
N ARG A 385 -3.35 5.81 -29.44
CA ARG A 385 -2.80 6.23 -28.14
C ARG A 385 -1.30 5.99 -28.03
N LEU A 386 -0.83 4.79 -28.40
CA LEU A 386 0.59 4.43 -28.36
C LEU A 386 1.45 5.31 -29.27
N ARG A 387 0.95 5.69 -30.46
CA ARG A 387 1.61 6.66 -31.34
C ARG A 387 1.71 8.04 -30.70
N GLN A 388 0.69 8.50 -29.98
CA GLN A 388 0.74 9.77 -29.26
C GLN A 388 1.79 9.74 -28.14
N PHE A 389 1.86 8.65 -27.36
CA PHE A 389 2.84 8.51 -26.28
C PHE A 389 4.28 8.44 -26.79
N THR A 390 4.50 7.80 -27.94
CA THR A 390 5.84 7.68 -28.55
C THR A 390 6.28 8.97 -29.24
N ALA A 391 5.36 9.73 -29.86
CA ALA A 391 5.67 10.99 -30.52
C ALA A 391 5.87 12.17 -29.54
N GLY A 392 5.13 12.19 -28.43
CA GLY A 392 5.12 13.30 -27.48
C GLY A 392 6.30 13.35 -26.50
N ARG A 393 7.20 12.36 -26.50
CA ARG A 393 8.35 12.32 -25.57
C ARG A 393 9.64 12.58 -26.34
N ALA A 394 10.50 13.47 -25.82
CA ALA A 394 11.81 13.78 -26.40
C ALA A 394 12.62 12.49 -26.66
N PRO A 395 13.44 12.44 -27.74
CA PRO A 395 14.23 11.26 -28.08
C PRO A 395 15.15 10.87 -26.92
N LEU A 396 15.33 9.56 -26.73
CA LEU A 396 16.29 9.05 -25.76
C LEU A 396 17.68 9.60 -26.12
N PRO A 397 18.48 10.08 -25.14
CA PRO A 397 19.88 10.34 -25.40
C PRO A 397 20.51 9.06 -25.98
N ALA A 398 21.35 9.22 -27.00
CA ALA A 398 22.03 8.08 -27.61
C ALA A 398 22.76 7.28 -26.50
N ALA A 399 22.61 5.96 -26.54
CA ALA A 399 23.37 5.10 -25.64
C ALA A 399 24.87 5.44 -25.80
N PRO A 400 25.63 5.56 -24.71
CA PRO A 400 27.07 5.77 -24.81
C PRO A 400 27.65 4.66 -25.69
N ALA A 401 28.51 5.03 -26.64
CA ALA A 401 29.20 4.07 -27.49
C ALA A 401 29.99 3.08 -26.59
N PRO A 402 30.05 1.80 -26.97
CA PRO A 402 30.65 0.74 -26.16
C PRO A 402 32.12 0.98 -25.82
#